data_AF-A0A9J5WWQ9-F1
#
_entry.id   AF-A0A9J5WWQ9-F1
#
_cell.length_a   1.000
_cell.length_b   1.000
_cell.length_c   1.000
_cell.angle_alpha   90.00
_cell.angle_beta   90.00
_cell.angle_gamma   90.00
#
_symmetry.space_group_name_H-M   'P 1'
#
loop_
_entity.id
_entity.type
_entity.pdbx_description
1 polymer ?
#
loop_
_entity_poly.entity_id
_entity_poly.type
_entity_poly.pdbx_seq_one_letter_code
_entity_poly.pdbx_strand_id
1 'polypeptide(L)' 'MNISILLRHSGVWESEVRYERYMSDEIVVGENIFFMNLVSAIAAELNIDESRKKIEIRYIVEETPLHIEI' A
#
# COMPACT_ATOMS: atom_id res chain seq x y z
N MET A 1 2.42 15.00 10.36
CA MET A 1 3.61 14.53 9.61
C MET A 1 3.12 14.00 8.25
N ASN A 2 4.02 13.65 7.32
CA ASN A 2 3.65 12.95 6.09
C ASN A 2 4.22 11.52 6.12
N ILE A 3 3.55 10.60 5.44
CA ILE A 3 3.97 9.21 5.28
C ILE A 3 4.19 8.98 3.78
N SER A 4 5.32 8.38 3.43
CA SER A 4 5.58 7.84 2.09
C SER A 4 5.08 6.41 2.01
N ILE A 5 4.38 6.06 0.93
CA ILE A 5 3.90 4.72 0.65
C ILE A 5 4.49 4.27 -0.68
N LEU A 6 5.26 3.18 -0.64
CA LEU A 6 5.80 2.52 -1.83
C LEU A 6 4.76 1.58 -2.41
N LEU A 7 4.39 1.78 -3.67
CA LEU A 7 3.45 0.94 -4.41
C LEU A 7 4.23 0.03 -5.36
N ARG A 8 3.98 -1.28 -5.29
CA ARG A 8 4.52 -2.26 -6.25
C ARG A 8 3.37 -2.86 -7.02
N HIS A 9 3.37 -2.70 -8.34
CA HIS A 9 2.26 -3.10 -9.20
C HIS A 9 2.74 -3.64 -10.56
N SER A 10 1.82 -4.16 -11.36
CA SER A 10 2.10 -4.68 -12.72
C SER A 10 3.20 -5.76 -12.82
N GLY A 11 3.53 -6.42 -11.70
CA GLY A 11 4.46 -7.53 -11.63
C GLY A 11 3.78 -8.91 -11.69
N VAL A 12 4.60 -9.94 -11.48
CA VAL A 12 4.20 -11.35 -11.54
C VAL A 12 4.52 -12.01 -10.20
N TRP A 13 3.55 -12.76 -9.67
CA TRP A 13 3.79 -13.64 -8.52
C TRP A 13 4.51 -14.90 -9.02
N GLU A 14 5.76 -15.11 -8.58
CA GLU A 14 6.48 -16.37 -8.78
C GLU A 14 6.06 -17.42 -7.74
N SER A 15 5.72 -16.97 -6.53
CA SER A 15 5.20 -17.79 -5.43
C SER A 15 4.37 -16.93 -4.47
N GLU A 16 3.77 -17.53 -3.44
CA GLU A 16 2.96 -16.80 -2.43
C GLU A 16 3.73 -15.68 -1.70
N VAL A 17 5.06 -15.81 -1.62
CA VAL A 17 5.93 -14.86 -0.90
C VAL A 17 6.79 -14.01 -1.83
N ARG A 18 6.69 -14.19 -3.15
CA ARG A 18 7.62 -13.58 -4.11
C ARG A 18 6.91 -12.95 -5.28
N TYR A 19 6.90 -11.63 -5.25
CA TYR A 19 6.43 -10.76 -6.32
C TYR A 19 7.63 -10.17 -7.06
N GLU A 20 7.76 -10.46 -8.35
CA GLU A 20 8.87 -10.02 -9.17
C GLU A 20 8.41 -9.20 -10.38
N ARG A 21 9.37 -8.55 -11.06
CA ARG A 21 9.15 -7.78 -12.31
C ARG A 21 8.07 -6.71 -12.18
N TYR A 22 7.88 -6.19 -10.97
CA TYR A 22 6.93 -5.13 -10.68
C TYR A 22 7.49 -3.77 -11.10
N MET A 23 6.57 -2.87 -11.39
CA MET A 23 6.81 -1.43 -11.40
C MET A 23 6.67 -0.88 -9.99
N SER A 24 7.42 0.17 -9.69
CA SER A 24 7.36 0.84 -8.39
C SER A 24 6.99 2.30 -8.57
N ASP A 25 5.97 2.74 -7.84
CA ASP A 25 5.59 4.15 -7.68
C ASP A 25 5.63 4.52 -6.19
N GLU A 26 5.63 5.82 -5.90
CA GLU A 26 5.59 6.32 -4.53
C GLU A 26 4.54 7.41 -4.41
N ILE A 27 3.68 7.31 -3.39
CA ILE A 27 2.75 8.38 -3.02
C ILE A 27 3.10 8.92 -1.65
N VAL A 28 2.93 10.22 -1.47
CA VAL A 28 3.08 10.89 -0.18
C VAL A 28 1.70 11.32 0.30
N VAL A 29 1.34 10.88 1.50
CA VAL A 29 0.04 11.17 2.12
C VAL A 29 0.23 11.81 3.49
N GLY A 30 -0.79 12.55 3.94
CA GLY A 30 -0.81 13.03 5.32
C GLY A 30 -0.94 11.86 6.30
N GLU A 31 -0.26 11.95 7.44
CA GLU A 31 -0.29 10.92 8.49
C GLU A 31 -1.70 10.55 8.98
N ASN A 32 -2.62 11.51 8.96
CA ASN A 32 -4.02 11.32 9.38
C ASN A 32 -4.98 11.14 8.19
N ILE A 33 -4.51 10.61 7.06
CA ILE A 33 -5.35 10.37 5.89
C ILE A 33 -6.47 9.36 6.22
N PHE A 34 -7.70 9.70 5.85
CA PHE A 34 -8.82 8.77 5.97
C PHE A 34 -8.68 7.62 4.98
N PHE A 35 -9.14 6.43 5.37
CA PHE A 35 -9.05 5.21 4.55
C PHE A 35 -9.56 5.41 3.12
N MET A 36 -10.74 6.02 2.93
CA MET A 36 -11.29 6.25 1.59
C MET A 36 -10.42 7.18 0.73
N ASN A 37 -9.79 8.18 1.35
CA ASN A 37 -8.89 9.09 0.63
C ASN A 37 -7.58 8.40 0.27
N LEU A 38 -7.11 7.47 1.11
CA LEU A 38 -5.94 6.64 0.79
C LEU A 38 -6.24 5.72 -0.40
N VAL A 39 -7.43 5.09 -0.43
CA VAL A 39 -7.87 4.26 -1.55
C VAL A 39 -7.89 5.07 -2.85
N SER A 40 -8.53 6.24 -2.85
CA SER A 40 -8.58 7.11 -4.04
C SER A 40 -7.21 7.64 -4.46
N ALA A 41 -6.31 7.93 -3.51
CA ALA A 41 -4.94 8.34 -3.83
C ALA A 41 -4.17 7.21 -4.55
N ILE A 42 -4.24 5.97 -4.05
CA ILE A 42 -3.63 4.81 -4.69
C ILE A 42 -4.27 4.54 -6.06
N ALA A 43 -5.60 4.64 -6.15
CA ALA A 43 -6.31 4.42 -7.41
C ALA A 43 -5.93 5.45 -8.47
N ALA A 44 -5.78 6.72 -8.08
CA ALA A 44 -5.34 7.79 -8.98
C ALA A 44 -3.92 7.54 -9.49
N GLU A 45 -2.98 7.19 -8.59
CA GLU A 45 -1.59 6.90 -8.96
C GLU A 45 -1.51 5.71 -9.94
N LEU A 46 -2.24 4.64 -9.66
CA LEU A 46 -2.25 3.43 -10.48
C LEU A 46 -3.23 3.48 -11.67
N ASN A 47 -3.89 4.62 -11.89
CA ASN A 47 -4.91 4.83 -12.92
C ASN A 47 -6.02 3.76 -12.94
N ILE A 48 -6.56 3.44 -11.76
CA ILE A 48 -7.63 2.46 -11.55
C ILE A 48 -8.98 3.18 -11.55
N ASP A 49 -9.90 2.75 -12.42
CA ASP A 49 -11.29 3.24 -12.44
C ASP A 49 -12.10 2.67 -11.26
N GLU A 50 -12.24 3.48 -10.21
CA GLU A 50 -12.97 3.15 -8.98
C GLU A 50 -14.49 2.98 -9.20
N SER A 51 -15.06 3.51 -10.29
CA SER A 51 -16.49 3.35 -10.58
C SER A 51 -16.86 1.94 -11.05
N ARG A 52 -15.88 1.20 -11.56
CA ARG A 52 -16.05 -0.13 -12.16
C ARG A 52 -15.37 -1.24 -11.36
N LYS A 53 -14.41 -0.89 -10.50
CA LYS A 53 -13.61 -1.85 -9.75
C LYS A 53 -13.70 -1.57 -8.26
N LYS A 54 -13.92 -2.63 -7.48
CA LYS A 54 -13.84 -2.57 -6.02
C LYS A 54 -12.39 -2.78 -5.60
N ILE A 55 -11.81 -1.80 -4.91
CA ILE A 55 -10.47 -1.90 -4.32
C ILE A 55 -10.61 -2.37 -2.87
N GLU A 56 -9.84 -3.38 -2.49
CA GLU A 56 -9.73 -3.87 -1.11
C GLU A 56 -8.26 -3.76 -0.69
N ILE A 57 -8.00 -3.05 0.41
CA ILE A 57 -6.66 -2.93 0.98
C ILE A 57 -6.61 -3.80 2.24
N ARG A 58 -5.65 -4.72 2.29
CA ARG A 58 -5.33 -5.53 3.48
C ARG A 58 -3.93 -5.15 3.94
N TYR A 59 -3.75 -5.00 5.25
CA TYR A 59 -2.45 -4.73 5.85
C TYR A 59 -2.19 -5.71 6.98
N ILE A 60 -0.91 -6.02 7.21
CA ILE A 60 -0.43 -6.74 8.38
C ILE A 60 0.32 -5.72 9.21
N VAL A 61 -0.06 -5.56 10.47
CA VAL A 61 0.75 -4.81 11.44
C VAL A 61 1.77 -5.79 11.97
N GLU A 62 3.03 -5.64 11.58
CA GLU A 62 4.11 -6.29 12.33
C GLU A 62 4.19 -5.58 13.67
N GLU A 63 3.75 -6.24 14.75
CA GLU A 63 3.99 -5.75 16.10
C GLU A 63 5.50 -5.69 16.32
N THR A 64 6.04 -4.48 16.48
CA THR A 64 7.41 -4.35 16.99
C THR A 64 7.45 -5.00 18.36
N PRO A 65 8.29 -6.03 18.60
CA PRO A 65 8.38 -6.65 19.91
C PRO A 65 8.80 -5.57 20.91
N LEU A 66 7.98 -5.38 21.95
CA LEU A 66 8.29 -4.51 23.07
C LEU A 66 9.61 -5.02 23.67
N HIS A 67 10.72 -4.31 23.44
CA HIS A 67 11.98 -4.61 24.12
C HIS A 67 11.85 -4.10 25.56
N ILE A 68 11.24 -4.92 26.42
CA ILE A 68 11.27 -4.70 27.86
C ILE A 68 12.58 -5.30 28.36
N GLU A 69 13.60 -4.46 28.55
CA GLU A 69 14.72 -4.81 29.41
C GLU A 69 14.17 -4.89 30.86
N ILE A 70 14.19 -6.10 31.44
CA ILE A 70 13.89 -6.36 32.85
C ILE A 70 15.21 -6.40 33.63
#